data_AF-A0A231RB08-F1
#
_entry.id   AF-A0A231RB08-F1
#
_cell.length_a   1.000
_cell.length_b   1.000
_cell.length_c   1.000
_cell.angle_alpha   90.00
_cell.angle_beta   90.00
_cell.angle_gamma   90.00
#
_symmetry.space_group_name_H-M   'P 1'
#
loop_
_entity.id
_entity.type
_entity.pdbx_description
1 polymer ?
#
loop_
_entity_poly.entity_id
_entity_poly.type
_entity_poly.pdbx_seq_one_letter_code
_entity_poly.pdbx_strand_id
1 'polypeptide(L)'
;MSALSARHRDSLEMLNVALKLLDVPANYVLNRVREGSQNGEEVWIFRYAKRSGASNGLGGEHYSFVARKRDGRVLGCTWMDRSLADGALPEKDAAAACAWRFLDRVAPGLSRQLEVLWIERHDERIAIIENGKPTSIIVSGMKVKCRDKENDDYVWVVAGPNEAIVTFERGIRWVNGRVTEKWLHDGWLQER
;
A
#
# COMPACT_ATOMS: atom_id res chain seq x y z
N MET A 1 -18.90 -12.68 25.98
CA MET A 1 -18.16 -11.72 25.12
C MET A 1 -18.73 -11.85 23.71
N SER A 2 -19.16 -10.78 23.05
CA SER A 2 -19.83 -10.89 21.73
C SER A 2 -18.80 -11.03 20.60
N ALA A 3 -19.15 -11.73 19.51
CA ALA A 3 -18.26 -11.88 18.35
C ALA A 3 -17.88 -10.52 17.71
N LEU A 4 -18.73 -9.50 17.83
CA LEU A 4 -18.43 -8.11 17.45
C LEU A 4 -17.30 -7.51 18.29
N SER A 5 -17.32 -7.75 19.61
CA SER A 5 -16.28 -7.24 20.53
C SER A 5 -14.93 -7.93 20.35
N ALA A 6 -14.93 -9.22 19.96
CA ALA A 6 -13.71 -9.96 19.65
C ALA A 6 -13.08 -9.49 18.34
N ARG A 7 -13.85 -9.43 17.25
CA ARG A 7 -13.38 -8.93 15.93
C ARG A 7 -12.77 -7.53 16.01
N HIS A 8 -13.42 -6.63 16.75
CA HIS A 8 -12.90 -5.29 16.93
C HIS A 8 -11.52 -5.31 17.60
N ARG A 9 -11.35 -6.10 18.67
CA ARG A 9 -10.09 -6.27 19.37
C ARG A 9 -9.00 -6.83 18.46
N ASP A 10 -9.31 -7.88 17.70
CA ASP A 10 -8.36 -8.52 16.79
C ASP A 10 -7.89 -7.55 15.70
N SER A 11 -8.79 -6.76 15.13
CA SER A 11 -8.43 -5.75 14.14
C SER A 11 -7.52 -4.66 14.72
N LEU A 12 -7.75 -4.23 15.97
CA LEU A 12 -6.91 -3.24 16.65
C LEU A 12 -5.52 -3.80 16.99
N GLU A 13 -5.44 -5.07 17.34
CA GLU A 13 -4.15 -5.73 17.57
C GLU A 13 -3.32 -5.77 16.29
N MET A 14 -3.91 -6.23 15.19
CA MET A 14 -3.22 -6.31 13.89
C MET A 14 -2.88 -4.92 13.34
N LEU A 15 -3.74 -3.94 13.58
CA LEU A 15 -3.46 -2.54 13.32
C LEU A 15 -2.18 -2.09 14.06
N ASN A 16 -2.11 -2.31 15.37
CA ASN A 16 -0.96 -1.89 16.18
C ASN A 16 0.34 -2.61 15.78
N VAL A 17 0.27 -3.87 15.34
CA VAL A 17 1.43 -4.58 14.79
C VAL A 17 1.91 -3.92 13.51
N ALA A 18 1.00 -3.65 12.56
CA ALA A 18 1.34 -3.03 11.29
C ALA A 18 1.91 -1.60 11.45
N LEU A 19 1.35 -0.80 12.37
CA LEU A 19 1.80 0.58 12.61
C LEU A 19 3.19 0.67 13.27
N LYS A 20 3.75 -0.42 13.80
CA LYS A 20 5.16 -0.45 14.21
C LYS A 20 6.12 -0.46 13.01
N LEU A 21 5.62 -0.82 11.83
CA LEU A 21 6.41 -1.00 10.61
C LEU A 21 6.08 0.04 9.53
N LEU A 22 4.90 0.64 9.59
CA LEU A 22 4.36 1.58 8.60
C LEU A 22 4.23 2.99 9.18
N ASP A 23 4.72 3.97 8.44
CA ASP A 23 4.55 5.39 8.76
C ASP A 23 3.31 5.93 8.06
N VAL A 24 2.16 5.91 8.75
CA VAL A 24 0.96 6.59 8.24
C VAL A 24 1.15 8.11 8.38
N PRO A 25 0.94 8.91 7.32
CA PRO A 25 1.11 10.36 7.42
C PRO A 25 0.20 10.99 8.49
N ALA A 26 0.73 11.93 9.29
CA ALA A 26 0.08 12.41 10.53
C ALA A 26 -1.31 13.05 10.34
N ASN A 27 -1.59 13.60 9.15
CA ASN A 27 -2.89 14.19 8.82
C ASN A 27 -3.94 13.16 8.38
N TYR A 28 -3.61 11.87 8.37
CA TYR A 28 -4.53 10.79 8.04
C TYR A 28 -5.06 10.10 9.30
N VAL A 29 -6.35 9.75 9.27
CA VAL A 29 -7.04 9.04 10.36
C VAL A 29 -7.70 7.78 9.84
N LEU A 30 -7.73 6.75 10.68
CA LEU A 30 -8.40 5.49 10.33
C LEU A 30 -9.86 5.79 10.02
N ASN A 31 -10.30 5.45 8.81
CA ASN A 31 -11.64 5.73 8.32
C ASN A 31 -12.45 4.44 8.15
N ARG A 32 -11.82 3.36 7.69
CA ARG A 32 -12.48 2.09 7.43
C ARG A 32 -11.58 0.90 7.71
N VAL A 33 -12.17 -0.16 8.24
CA VAL A 33 -11.56 -1.48 8.40
C VAL A 33 -12.46 -2.49 7.71
N ARG A 34 -11.88 -3.42 6.95
CA ARG A 34 -12.61 -4.48 6.26
C ARG A 34 -11.85 -5.80 6.34
N GLU A 35 -12.60 -6.90 6.32
CA GLU A 35 -12.06 -8.25 6.15
C GLU A 35 -11.99 -8.63 4.67
N GLY A 36 -10.96 -9.37 4.31
CA GLY A 36 -10.82 -9.93 2.96
C GLY A 36 -10.04 -11.23 2.99
N SER A 37 -9.73 -11.72 1.79
CA SER A 37 -8.79 -12.81 1.57
C SER A 37 -7.74 -12.37 0.55
N GLN A 38 -6.48 -12.70 0.77
CA GLN A 38 -5.43 -12.51 -0.21
C GLN A 38 -4.71 -13.83 -0.42
N ASN A 39 -4.74 -14.36 -1.65
CA ASN A 39 -4.14 -15.66 -1.99
C ASN A 39 -4.63 -16.83 -1.12
N GLY A 40 -5.86 -16.75 -0.57
CA GLY A 40 -6.44 -17.74 0.33
C GLY A 40 -6.21 -17.49 1.82
N GLU A 41 -5.41 -16.49 2.19
CA GLU A 41 -5.15 -16.10 3.57
C GLU A 41 -6.12 -15.01 4.03
N GLU A 42 -6.65 -15.11 5.25
CA GLU A 42 -7.49 -14.05 5.80
C GLU A 42 -6.69 -12.78 6.10
N VAL A 43 -7.24 -11.63 5.71
CA VAL A 43 -6.61 -10.32 5.89
C VAL A 43 -7.55 -9.28 6.49
N TRP A 44 -6.94 -8.32 7.18
CA TRP A 44 -7.52 -7.03 7.48
C TRP A 44 -7.04 -6.00 6.45
N ILE A 45 -7.96 -5.15 6.02
CA ILE A 45 -7.75 -4.04 5.09
C ILE A 45 -8.07 -2.77 5.86
N PHE A 46 -7.07 -1.91 6.02
CA PHE A 46 -7.20 -0.64 6.73
C PHE A 46 -7.11 0.49 5.73
N ARG A 47 -8.08 1.39 5.77
CA ARG A 47 -8.09 2.60 4.97
C ARG A 47 -8.15 3.82 5.87
N TYR A 48 -7.22 4.71 5.63
CA TYR A 48 -7.13 6.02 6.25
C TYR A 48 -7.57 7.09 5.26
N ALA A 49 -8.11 8.16 5.80
CA ALA A 49 -8.56 9.32 5.04
C ALA A 49 -8.00 10.59 5.66
N LYS A 50 -7.86 11.67 4.89
CA LYS A 50 -7.41 12.96 5.44
C LYS A 50 -8.38 13.43 6.50
N ARG A 51 -7.84 13.89 7.63
CA ARG A 51 -8.62 14.45 8.75
C ARG A 51 -9.48 15.64 8.30
N SER A 52 -9.03 16.40 7.29
CA SER A 52 -9.75 17.55 6.75
C SER A 52 -11.02 17.18 5.98
N GLY A 53 -11.20 15.92 5.58
CA GLY A 53 -12.29 15.51 4.69
C GLY A 53 -12.00 15.73 3.20
N ALA A 54 -10.96 16.49 2.87
CA ALA A 54 -10.65 16.86 1.48
C ALA A 54 -10.24 15.64 0.64
N SER A 55 -10.82 15.52 -0.56
CA SER A 55 -10.51 14.48 -1.55
C SER A 55 -10.63 13.04 -1.03
N ASN A 56 -11.37 12.78 0.04
CA ASN A 56 -11.49 11.45 0.66
C ASN A 56 -12.41 10.47 -0.10
N GLY A 57 -12.97 10.89 -1.24
CA GLY A 57 -13.84 10.05 -2.07
C GLY A 57 -13.13 8.83 -2.64
N LEU A 58 -13.89 7.93 -3.25
CA LEU A 58 -13.35 6.73 -3.90
C LEU A 58 -12.38 7.12 -5.02
N GLY A 59 -11.21 6.50 -5.03
CA GLY A 59 -10.13 6.82 -5.96
C GLY A 59 -9.43 8.15 -5.65
N GLY A 60 -9.77 8.81 -4.55
CA GLY A 60 -9.12 10.03 -4.09
C GLY A 60 -7.98 9.78 -3.11
N GLU A 61 -7.71 10.76 -2.27
CA GLU A 61 -6.57 10.74 -1.35
C GLU A 61 -6.81 9.78 -0.18
N HIS A 62 -5.84 8.88 0.05
CA HIS A 62 -5.92 7.86 1.09
C HIS A 62 -4.54 7.28 1.44
N TYR A 63 -4.46 6.69 2.62
CA TYR A 63 -3.42 5.72 2.92
C TYR A 63 -4.11 4.39 3.23
N SER A 64 -3.73 3.32 2.54
CA SER A 64 -4.32 2.00 2.75
C SER A 64 -3.22 0.98 3.00
N PHE A 65 -3.51 -0.04 3.80
CA PHE A 65 -2.64 -1.19 3.92
C PHE A 65 -3.40 -2.47 4.23
N VAL A 66 -2.76 -3.60 3.92
CA VAL A 66 -3.29 -4.95 4.16
C VAL A 66 -2.39 -5.66 5.15
N ALA A 67 -2.99 -6.26 6.18
CA ALA A 67 -2.28 -7.08 7.17
C ALA A 67 -2.93 -8.46 7.27
N ARG A 68 -2.12 -9.51 7.30
CA ARG A 68 -2.59 -10.88 7.54
C ARG A 68 -3.16 -11.01 8.95
N LYS A 69 -4.36 -11.60 9.10
CA LYS A 69 -5.03 -11.72 10.41
C LYS A 69 -4.23 -12.53 11.43
N ARG A 70 -3.50 -13.56 10.97
CA ARG A 70 -2.81 -14.52 11.84
C ARG A 70 -1.66 -13.91 12.64
N ASP A 71 -0.93 -12.96 12.05
CA ASP A 71 0.35 -12.48 12.62
C ASP A 71 0.68 -11.01 12.29
N GLY A 72 -0.26 -10.27 11.69
CA GLY A 72 -0.09 -8.85 11.38
C GLY A 72 0.90 -8.58 10.26
N ARG A 73 1.36 -9.62 9.53
CA ARG A 73 2.28 -9.49 8.41
C ARG A 73 1.70 -8.52 7.37
N VAL A 74 2.38 -7.40 7.13
CA VAL A 74 1.98 -6.40 6.12
C VAL A 74 2.14 -6.99 4.72
N LEU A 75 1.06 -7.11 3.95
CA LEU A 75 1.10 -7.63 2.58
C LEU A 75 1.21 -6.55 1.52
N GLY A 76 0.86 -5.32 1.89
CA GLY A 76 1.09 -4.14 1.08
C GLY A 76 0.60 -2.87 1.77
N CYS A 77 1.04 -1.73 1.26
CA CYS A 77 0.52 -0.41 1.59
C CYS A 77 0.52 0.50 0.36
N THR A 78 -0.33 1.51 0.34
CA THR A 78 -0.27 2.59 -0.65
C THR A 78 -0.61 3.93 -0.01
N TRP A 79 0.07 4.97 -0.46
CA TRP A 79 -0.22 6.36 -0.14
C TRP A 79 -0.56 7.10 -1.43
N MET A 80 -1.83 7.48 -1.53
CA MET A 80 -2.38 8.28 -2.61
C MET A 80 -2.62 9.69 -2.08
N ASP A 81 -1.78 10.63 -2.46
CA ASP A 81 -1.84 12.01 -1.99
C ASP A 81 -1.23 12.96 -3.02
N ARG A 82 -1.82 14.15 -3.12
CA ARG A 82 -1.36 15.21 -4.01
C ARG A 82 0.10 15.59 -3.79
N SER A 83 0.61 15.54 -2.56
CA SER A 83 2.01 15.86 -2.24
C SER A 83 3.01 14.93 -2.94
N LEU A 84 2.57 13.78 -3.44
CA LEU A 84 3.39 12.86 -4.22
C LEU A 84 3.33 13.11 -5.73
N ALA A 85 2.48 14.04 -6.19
CA ALA A 85 2.40 14.44 -7.60
C ALA A 85 3.51 15.43 -7.99
N ASP A 86 4.08 16.12 -7.01
CA ASP A 86 5.08 17.16 -7.20
C ASP A 86 6.47 16.69 -6.71
N GLY A 87 7.53 17.16 -7.37
CA GLY A 87 8.92 16.90 -6.99
C GLY A 87 9.66 15.95 -7.93
N ALA A 88 10.99 15.90 -7.76
CA ALA A 88 11.84 15.02 -8.56
C ALA A 88 11.71 13.56 -8.09
N LEU A 89 11.57 12.65 -9.05
CA LEU A 89 11.63 11.22 -8.77
C LEU A 89 13.08 10.79 -8.49
N PRO A 90 13.31 9.82 -7.60
CA PRO A 90 14.64 9.28 -7.40
C PRO A 90 15.15 8.61 -8.68
N GLU A 91 16.45 8.68 -8.95
CA GLU A 91 17.09 7.85 -9.96
C GLU A 91 17.02 6.36 -9.58
N LYS A 92 17.27 5.46 -10.54
CA LYS A 92 17.09 4.00 -10.35
C LYS A 92 17.82 3.45 -9.12
N ASP A 93 19.08 3.85 -8.90
CA ASP A 93 19.87 3.36 -7.76
C ASP A 93 19.35 3.89 -6.43
N ALA A 94 18.92 5.16 -6.40
CA ALA A 94 18.30 5.76 -5.21
C ALA A 94 16.94 5.11 -4.90
N ALA A 95 16.15 4.80 -5.93
CA ALA A 95 14.88 4.08 -5.79
C ALA A 95 15.10 2.66 -5.24
N ALA A 96 16.10 1.94 -5.73
CA ALA A 96 16.50 0.64 -5.20
C ALA A 96 16.90 0.74 -3.72
N ALA A 97 17.79 1.68 -3.37
CA ALA A 97 18.23 1.88 -2.00
C ALA A 97 17.07 2.22 -1.05
N CYS A 98 16.14 3.08 -1.48
CA CYS A 98 14.90 3.39 -0.77
C CYS A 98 14.05 2.13 -0.54
N ALA A 99 13.85 1.33 -1.60
CA ALA A 99 13.09 0.08 -1.52
C ALA A 99 13.71 -0.91 -0.54
N TRP A 100 15.04 -1.08 -0.54
CA TRP A 100 15.72 -2.00 0.38
C TRP A 100 15.62 -1.56 1.83
N ARG A 101 15.85 -0.27 2.13
CA ARG A 101 15.65 0.26 3.49
C ARG A 101 14.23 0.02 3.99
N PHE A 102 13.24 0.23 3.13
CA PHE A 102 11.85 -0.03 3.48
C PHE A 102 11.57 -1.52 3.73
N LEU A 103 12.08 -2.41 2.87
CA LEU A 103 11.89 -3.85 3.00
C LEU A 103 12.62 -4.43 4.22
N ASP A 104 13.82 -3.97 4.53
CA ASP A 104 14.56 -4.40 5.72
C ASP A 104 13.79 -4.08 7.01
N ARG A 105 12.97 -3.01 7.00
CA ARG A 105 12.05 -2.68 8.10
C ARG A 105 10.78 -3.54 8.09
N VAL A 106 10.04 -3.55 6.98
CA VAL A 106 8.68 -4.14 6.90
C VAL A 106 8.68 -5.66 6.75
N ALA A 107 9.76 -6.21 6.19
CA ALA A 107 9.92 -7.63 5.91
C ALA A 107 11.40 -8.04 6.03
N PRO A 108 11.98 -8.03 7.25
CA PRO A 108 13.38 -8.37 7.46
C PRO A 108 13.74 -9.71 6.80
N GLY A 109 14.82 -9.70 6.00
CA GLY A 109 15.31 -10.88 5.28
C GLY A 109 14.73 -11.09 3.89
N LEU A 110 13.57 -10.50 3.56
CA LEU A 110 12.94 -10.66 2.24
C LEU A 110 13.85 -10.15 1.12
N SER A 111 14.59 -9.06 1.33
CA SER A 111 15.52 -8.49 0.36
C SER A 111 16.56 -9.49 -0.16
N ARG A 112 16.93 -10.51 0.62
CA ARG A 112 17.98 -11.48 0.28
C ARG A 112 17.56 -12.50 -0.79
N GLN A 113 16.27 -12.75 -0.94
CA GLN A 113 15.73 -13.71 -1.92
C GLN A 113 15.13 -13.04 -3.16
N LEU A 114 15.07 -11.71 -3.17
CA LEU A 114 14.52 -10.95 -4.28
C LEU A 114 15.54 -10.80 -5.41
N GLU A 115 15.06 -10.98 -6.64
CA GLU A 115 15.77 -10.62 -7.86
C GLU A 115 15.09 -9.40 -8.48
N VAL A 116 15.83 -8.32 -8.69
CA VAL A 116 15.31 -7.13 -9.38
C VAL A 116 15.13 -7.47 -10.85
N LEU A 117 13.90 -7.33 -11.35
CA LEU A 117 13.57 -7.51 -12.76
C LEU A 117 13.78 -6.21 -13.53
N TRP A 118 13.26 -5.10 -12.98
CA TRP A 118 13.40 -3.78 -13.57
C TRP A 118 13.07 -2.67 -12.56
N ILE A 119 13.53 -1.47 -12.90
CA ILE A 119 13.24 -0.23 -12.18
C ILE A 119 12.78 0.82 -13.18
N GLU A 120 11.51 1.20 -13.12
CA GLU A 120 10.86 2.10 -14.08
C GLU A 120 9.82 3.00 -13.42
N ARG A 121 9.48 4.11 -14.09
CA ARG A 121 8.42 5.01 -13.65
C ARG A 121 7.08 4.27 -13.61
N HIS A 122 6.33 4.51 -12.54
CA HIS A 122 4.97 4.02 -12.33
C HIS A 122 4.08 5.21 -11.98
N ASP A 123 2.95 5.30 -12.67
CA ASP A 123 1.98 6.38 -12.51
C ASP A 123 0.65 5.83 -12.02
N GLU A 124 0.03 6.54 -11.08
CA GLU A 124 -1.33 6.28 -10.58
C GLU A 124 -2.17 7.54 -10.76
N ARG A 125 -3.46 7.37 -11.05
CA ARG A 125 -4.41 8.48 -11.12
C ARG A 125 -5.22 8.56 -9.85
N ILE A 126 -5.32 9.76 -9.28
CA ILE A 126 -6.16 10.03 -8.12
C ILE A 126 -7.12 11.19 -8.39
N ALA A 127 -8.30 11.12 -7.79
CA ALA A 127 -9.30 12.18 -7.83
C ALA A 127 -9.12 13.14 -6.66
N ILE A 128 -9.01 14.43 -6.94
CA ILE A 128 -8.89 15.48 -5.94
C ILE A 128 -9.93 16.58 -6.14
N ILE A 129 -10.17 17.37 -5.11
CA ILE A 129 -10.90 18.63 -5.23
C ILE A 129 -9.90 19.77 -5.28
N GLU A 130 -9.79 20.43 -6.43
CA GLU A 130 -8.94 21.61 -6.62
C GLU A 130 -9.83 22.82 -6.92
N ASN A 131 -9.70 23.90 -6.15
CA ASN A 131 -10.52 25.11 -6.29
C ASN A 131 -12.04 24.81 -6.32
N GLY A 132 -12.48 23.84 -5.51
CA GLY A 132 -13.88 23.41 -5.43
C GLY A 132 -14.36 22.53 -6.60
N LYS A 133 -13.46 22.14 -7.53
CA LYS A 133 -13.81 21.31 -8.69
C LYS A 133 -13.12 19.93 -8.64
N PRO A 134 -13.83 18.85 -8.99
CA PRO A 134 -13.22 17.54 -9.18
C PRO A 134 -12.17 17.60 -10.30
N THR A 135 -10.96 17.14 -10.00
CA THR A 135 -9.82 17.08 -10.92
C THR A 135 -9.11 15.74 -10.76
N SER A 136 -8.56 15.20 -11.85
CA SER A 136 -7.69 14.02 -11.79
C SER A 136 -6.24 14.46 -11.92
N ILE A 137 -5.38 13.97 -11.03
CA ILE A 137 -3.93 14.21 -11.06
C ILE A 137 -3.18 12.88 -11.12
N ILE A 138 -1.90 12.96 -11.50
CA ILE A 138 -0.98 11.82 -11.54
C ILE A 138 -0.09 11.85 -10.30
N VAL A 139 -0.04 10.74 -9.58
CA VAL A 139 0.98 10.45 -8.58
C VAL A 139 1.99 9.50 -9.22
N SER A 140 3.27 9.84 -9.15
CA SER A 140 4.34 9.08 -9.79
C SER A 140 5.35 8.57 -8.79
N GLY A 141 6.01 7.47 -9.13
CA GLY A 141 7.19 6.96 -8.42
C GLY A 141 8.01 6.01 -9.28
N MET A 142 9.18 5.63 -8.81
CA MET A 142 10.02 4.60 -9.42
C MET A 142 9.70 3.25 -8.80
N LYS A 143 9.08 2.37 -9.59
CA LYS A 143 8.76 1.01 -9.20
C LYS A 143 9.99 0.12 -9.37
N VAL A 144 10.47 -0.41 -8.26
CA VAL A 144 11.43 -1.51 -8.19
C VAL A 144 10.62 -2.80 -8.17
N LYS A 145 10.54 -3.49 -9.31
CA LYS A 145 9.83 -4.76 -9.41
C LYS A 145 10.81 -5.91 -9.25
N CYS A 146 10.47 -6.83 -8.36
CA CYS A 146 11.26 -7.99 -8.03
C CYS A 146 10.49 -9.29 -8.23
N ARG A 147 11.22 -10.36 -8.54
CA ARG A 147 10.77 -11.75 -8.38
C ARG A 147 11.19 -12.25 -7.00
N ASP A 148 10.27 -12.87 -6.27
CA ASP A 148 10.60 -13.70 -5.11
C ASP A 148 10.92 -15.11 -5.60
N LYS A 149 12.20 -15.49 -5.53
CA LYS A 149 12.67 -16.78 -6.06
C LYS A 149 12.19 -17.98 -5.23
N GLU A 150 11.85 -17.77 -3.96
CA GLU A 150 11.42 -18.87 -3.10
C GLU A 150 9.93 -19.16 -3.25
N ASN A 151 9.10 -18.11 -3.37
CA ASN A 151 7.65 -18.22 -3.43
C ASN A 151 7.08 -18.20 -4.86
N ASP A 152 7.94 -17.97 -5.84
CA ASP A 152 7.58 -17.83 -7.26
C ASP A 152 6.56 -16.71 -7.53
N ASP A 153 6.55 -15.69 -6.69
CA ASP A 153 5.65 -14.54 -6.74
C ASP A 153 6.41 -13.22 -7.00
N TYR A 154 5.69 -12.12 -7.09
CA TYR A 154 6.28 -10.80 -7.30
C TYR A 154 6.15 -9.93 -6.05
N VAL A 155 7.16 -9.08 -5.88
CA VAL A 155 7.22 -8.01 -4.90
C VAL A 155 7.52 -6.72 -5.64
N TRP A 156 6.91 -5.61 -5.24
CA TRP A 156 7.36 -4.31 -5.69
C TRP A 156 7.28 -3.26 -4.61
N VAL A 157 8.20 -2.29 -4.70
CA VAL A 157 8.15 -1.04 -3.96
C VAL A 157 8.20 0.10 -4.97
N VAL A 158 7.38 1.12 -4.76
CA VAL A 158 7.34 2.33 -5.57
C VAL A 158 7.83 3.49 -4.72
N ALA A 159 9.03 3.99 -5.03
CA ALA A 159 9.65 5.13 -4.35
C ALA A 159 9.26 6.43 -5.07
N GLY A 160 8.59 7.33 -4.37
CA GLY A 160 8.18 8.64 -4.85
C GLY A 160 9.20 9.74 -4.52
N PRO A 161 8.80 11.01 -4.71
CA PRO A 161 9.58 12.16 -4.29
C PRO A 161 9.97 12.11 -2.80
N ASN A 162 11.14 12.67 -2.46
CA ASN A 162 11.65 12.72 -1.08
C ASN A 162 11.74 11.34 -0.41
N GLU A 163 12.00 10.28 -1.19
CA GLU A 163 12.06 8.89 -0.73
C GLU A 163 10.77 8.35 -0.09
N ALA A 164 9.62 9.00 -0.35
CA ALA A 164 8.33 8.54 0.13
C ALA A 164 7.97 7.18 -0.49
N ILE A 165 7.37 6.29 0.30
CA ILE A 165 6.85 5.01 -0.21
C ILE A 165 5.44 5.24 -0.74
N VAL A 166 5.30 5.24 -2.07
CA VAL A 166 3.99 5.40 -2.73
C VAL A 166 3.21 4.10 -2.62
N THR A 167 3.82 2.97 -2.96
CA THR A 167 3.16 1.65 -2.92
C THR A 167 4.16 0.56 -2.61
N PHE A 168 3.79 -0.38 -1.75
CA PHE A 168 4.45 -1.65 -1.56
C PHE A 168 3.44 -2.78 -1.68
N GLU A 169 3.80 -3.85 -2.38
CA GLU A 169 3.05 -5.10 -2.38
C GLU A 169 3.99 -6.29 -2.43
N ARG A 170 3.61 -7.40 -1.78
CA ARG A 170 4.27 -8.70 -1.87
C ARG A 170 3.28 -9.84 -2.02
N GLY A 171 3.76 -11.00 -2.46
CA GLY A 171 2.89 -12.17 -2.63
C GLY A 171 2.06 -12.09 -3.91
N ILE A 172 2.52 -11.37 -4.93
CA ILE A 172 1.69 -11.11 -6.10
C ILE A 172 1.83 -12.28 -7.07
N ARG A 173 0.79 -13.08 -7.20
CA ARG A 173 0.74 -14.24 -8.12
C ARG A 173 0.36 -13.80 -9.53
N TRP A 174 1.00 -14.42 -10.52
CA TRP A 174 0.79 -14.12 -11.93
C TRP A 174 0.54 -15.39 -12.74
N VAL A 175 -0.68 -15.56 -13.24
CA VAL A 175 -1.09 -16.68 -14.10
C VAL A 175 -1.78 -16.06 -15.32
N ASN A 176 -1.01 -15.82 -16.39
CA ASN A 176 -1.46 -15.05 -17.57
C ASN A 176 -2.00 -13.64 -17.25
N GLY A 177 -1.59 -13.08 -16.11
CA GLY A 177 -2.11 -11.85 -15.53
C GLY A 177 -2.07 -11.93 -14.01
N ARG A 178 -2.23 -10.79 -13.34
CA ARG A 178 -2.33 -10.77 -11.87
C ARG A 178 -3.62 -11.46 -11.43
N VAL A 179 -3.49 -12.47 -10.58
CA VAL A 179 -4.63 -13.14 -9.94
C VAL A 179 -4.80 -12.74 -8.47
N THR A 180 -3.77 -12.20 -7.84
CA THR A 180 -3.85 -11.66 -6.48
C THR A 180 -4.78 -10.45 -6.42
N GLU A 181 -5.61 -10.43 -5.39
CA GLU A 181 -6.62 -9.42 -5.11
C GLU A 181 -5.99 -8.02 -4.96
N LYS A 182 -6.71 -6.97 -5.35
CA LYS A 182 -6.24 -5.57 -5.37
C LYS A 182 -6.88 -4.76 -4.24
N TRP A 183 -6.52 -5.07 -3.00
CA TRP A 183 -7.12 -4.45 -1.80
C TRP A 183 -6.61 -3.05 -1.46
N LEU A 184 -5.47 -2.62 -2.02
CA LEU A 184 -4.89 -1.34 -1.64
C LEU A 184 -5.62 -0.13 -2.22
N HIS A 185 -6.26 -0.30 -3.37
CA HIS A 185 -7.02 0.74 -4.04
C HIS A 185 -8.52 0.53 -3.82
N ASP A 186 -9.30 1.59 -4.02
CA ASP A 186 -10.72 1.63 -3.70
C ASP A 186 -11.64 0.77 -4.60
N GLY A 187 -11.09 -0.09 -5.47
CA GLY A 187 -11.88 -0.96 -6.35
C GLY A 187 -12.82 -1.90 -5.60
N TRP A 188 -12.47 -2.32 -4.37
CA TRP A 188 -13.31 -3.13 -3.50
C TRP A 188 -14.40 -2.34 -2.75
N LEU A 189 -14.31 -1.01 -2.75
CA LEU A 189 -15.31 -0.11 -2.16
C LEU A 189 -16.43 0.26 -3.13
N GLN A 190 -16.26 -0.06 -4.42
CA GLN A 190 -17.33 0.00 -5.40
C GLN A 190 -18.26 -1.18 -5.12
N GLU A 191 -19.22 -0.98 -4.22
CA GLU A 191 -20.32 -1.94 -4.06
C GLU A 191 -21.08 -2.03 -5.40
N ARG A 192 -21.32 -3.27 -5.83
CA ARG A 192 -22.44 -3.61 -6.71
C ARG A 192 -23.63 -3.97 -5.85
#